data_AF-I3SBU7-F1
#
_entry.id   AF-I3SBU7-F1
#
_cell.length_a   1.000
_cell.length_b   1.000
_cell.length_c   1.000
_cell.angle_alpha   90.00
_cell.angle_beta   90.00
_cell.angle_gamma   90.00
#
_symmetry.space_group_name_H-M   'P 1'
#
loop_
_entity.id
_entity.type
_entity.pdbx_description
1 polymer ?
#
loop_
_entity_poly.entity_id
_entity_poly.type
_entity_poly.pdbx_seq_one_letter_code
_entity_poly.pdbx_strand_id
1 'polypeptide(L)'
;MESSALSRLTNLRRHFDSADTATKGTGVNAGGGSMKVKVASEVSEALSQGRAVVALESTIISHGMPYPQNLETAKEVEGIVRENGAVPATIAILDGTPCIGLSVEELERLATLGTRAQKTARRDIAFVVASGGNGATTVSATMFFASMVHIPVFVTGGDFGGVHRHGGIYYGHIFRSH
;
A
#
# COMPACT_ATOMS: atom_id res chain seq x y z
N MET A 1 -23.33 -18.13 -21.80
CA MET A 1 -23.70 -17.16 -20.76
C MET A 1 -22.47 -16.93 -19.89
N GLU A 2 -21.55 -16.09 -20.35
CA GLU A 2 -20.35 -15.75 -19.58
C GLU A 2 -20.71 -14.78 -18.44
N SER A 3 -20.22 -15.08 -17.24
CA SER A 3 -20.51 -14.33 -16.02
C SER A 3 -19.98 -12.90 -16.11
N SER A 4 -20.82 -11.94 -15.69
CA SER A 4 -20.51 -10.50 -15.52
C SER A 4 -19.17 -10.22 -14.80
N ALA A 5 -18.67 -11.15 -13.99
CA ALA A 5 -17.36 -11.08 -13.34
C ALA A 5 -16.17 -11.16 -14.32
N LEU A 6 -16.24 -12.01 -15.36
CA LEU A 6 -15.17 -12.17 -16.35
C LEU A 6 -15.09 -10.98 -17.32
N SER A 7 -16.24 -10.36 -17.62
CA SER A 7 -16.30 -9.13 -18.43
C SER A 7 -15.72 -7.91 -17.69
N ARG A 8 -15.81 -7.91 -16.36
CA ARG A 8 -15.17 -6.89 -15.50
C ARG A 8 -13.66 -7.09 -15.42
N LEU A 9 -13.18 -8.34 -15.29
CA LEU A 9 -11.76 -8.70 -15.31
C LEU A 9 -11.06 -8.36 -16.65
N THR A 10 -11.74 -8.56 -17.77
CA THR A 10 -11.21 -8.21 -19.10
C THR A 10 -11.15 -6.70 -19.34
N ASN A 11 -12.06 -5.91 -18.77
CA ASN A 11 -11.98 -4.45 -18.80
C ASN A 11 -10.88 -3.90 -17.87
N LEU A 12 -10.64 -4.55 -16.73
CA LEU A 12 -9.52 -4.24 -15.84
C LEU A 12 -8.17 -4.42 -16.56
N ARG A 13 -7.99 -5.52 -17.29
CA ARG A 13 -6.72 -5.81 -17.99
C ARG A 13 -6.35 -4.76 -19.04
N ARG A 14 -7.32 -4.10 -19.67
CA ARG A 14 -7.05 -3.01 -20.63
C ARG A 14 -6.54 -1.71 -20.00
N HIS A 15 -6.74 -1.50 -18.69
CA HIS A 15 -6.10 -0.39 -17.96
C HIS A 15 -4.72 -0.77 -17.40
N PHE A 16 -4.40 -2.06 -17.32
CA PHE A 16 -3.14 -2.59 -16.76
C PHE A 16 -2.10 -2.96 -17.83
N ASP A 17 -2.51 -3.54 -18.96
CA ASP A 17 -1.62 -4.05 -20.00
C ASP A 17 -1.59 -3.11 -21.22
N SER A 18 -0.68 -2.14 -21.20
CA SER A 18 -0.08 -1.59 -22.42
C SER A 18 1.44 -1.59 -22.25
N ALA A 19 1.98 -2.80 -22.10
CA ALA A 19 3.40 -3.05 -22.07
C ALA A 19 3.72 -4.11 -23.13
N ASP A 20 3.56 -3.75 -24.40
CA ASP A 20 4.40 -4.32 -25.45
C ASP A 20 4.34 -3.45 -26.71
N THR A 21 5.24 -2.47 -26.78
CA THR A 21 5.92 -2.03 -28.01
C THR A 21 6.95 -0.95 -27.66
N ALA A 22 8.21 -1.37 -27.67
CA ALA A 22 9.33 -0.68 -28.30
C ALA A 22 9.29 0.86 -28.47
N THR A 23 10.23 1.50 -27.78
CA THR A 23 11.16 2.52 -28.31
C THR A 23 10.66 3.95 -28.59
N LYS A 24 11.44 4.90 -28.03
CA LYS A 24 11.66 6.32 -28.39
C LYS A 24 10.60 7.38 -28.00
N GLY A 25 11.11 8.38 -27.26
CA GLY A 25 10.88 9.79 -27.61
C GLY A 25 9.95 10.60 -26.71
N THR A 26 10.52 11.58 -26.02
CA THR A 26 10.04 12.96 -25.83
C THR A 26 8.53 13.25 -25.78
N GLY A 27 8.06 13.86 -24.69
CA GLY A 27 6.82 14.64 -24.71
C GLY A 27 6.25 14.94 -23.34
N VAL A 28 6.29 16.21 -22.94
CA VAL A 28 5.44 16.80 -21.90
C VAL A 28 3.96 16.61 -22.25
N ASN A 29 3.12 16.25 -21.28
CA ASN A 29 1.71 16.67 -21.26
C ASN A 29 1.04 16.43 -19.90
N ALA A 30 0.39 17.48 -19.40
CA ALA A 30 -0.55 17.43 -18.29
C ALA A 30 -1.90 16.91 -18.81
N GLY A 31 -2.39 15.80 -18.24
CA GLY A 31 -3.70 15.24 -18.55
C GLY A 31 -3.84 13.84 -17.96
N GLY A 32 -4.68 13.68 -16.94
CA GLY A 32 -5.21 12.40 -16.43
C GLY A 32 -4.25 11.21 -16.49
N GLY A 33 -3.08 11.30 -15.86
CA GLY A 33 -2.10 10.22 -15.88
C GLY A 33 -2.61 9.00 -15.12
N SER A 34 -2.83 7.89 -15.82
CA SER A 34 -3.04 6.59 -15.19
C SER A 34 -1.81 6.27 -14.33
N MET A 35 -1.93 6.42 -13.01
CA MET A 35 -0.85 6.13 -12.08
C MET A 35 -0.63 4.62 -12.05
N LYS A 36 0.51 4.16 -12.57
CA LYS A 36 0.86 2.74 -12.56
C LYS A 36 1.13 2.30 -11.12
N VAL A 37 0.32 1.37 -10.62
CA VAL A 37 0.46 0.77 -9.28
C VAL A 37 0.95 -0.67 -9.44
N LYS A 38 1.99 -1.04 -8.68
CA LYS A 38 2.47 -2.41 -8.55
C LYS A 38 1.69 -3.11 -7.43
N VAL A 39 1.03 -4.21 -7.75
CA VAL A 39 0.32 -5.03 -6.76
C VAL A 39 1.03 -6.38 -6.65
N ALA A 40 1.32 -6.83 -5.43
CA ALA A 40 1.89 -8.16 -5.20
C ALA A 40 0.94 -9.26 -5.71
N SER A 41 1.50 -10.35 -6.22
CA SER A 41 0.73 -11.50 -6.70
C SER A 41 -0.18 -12.07 -5.60
N GLU A 42 0.32 -12.23 -4.38
CA GLU A 42 -0.46 -12.71 -3.22
C GLU A 42 -1.71 -11.86 -2.97
N VAL A 43 -1.57 -10.53 -3.05
CA VAL A 43 -2.67 -9.57 -2.88
C VAL A 43 -3.64 -9.64 -4.06
N SER A 44 -3.13 -9.66 -5.28
CA SER A 44 -3.97 -9.76 -6.49
C SER A 44 -4.78 -11.06 -6.51
N GLU A 45 -4.16 -12.18 -6.14
CA GLU A 45 -4.82 -13.48 -6.04
C GLU A 45 -5.90 -13.48 -4.96
N ALA A 46 -5.58 -12.97 -3.77
CA ALA A 46 -6.53 -12.85 -2.66
C ALA A 46 -7.76 -12.03 -3.06
N LEU A 47 -7.56 -10.88 -3.72
CA LEU A 47 -8.65 -10.06 -4.26
C LEU A 47 -9.47 -10.81 -5.31
N SER A 48 -8.83 -11.55 -6.23
CA SER A 48 -9.54 -12.31 -7.27
C SER A 48 -10.37 -13.47 -6.72
N GLN A 49 -9.93 -14.05 -5.60
CA GLN A 49 -10.59 -15.16 -4.91
C GLN A 49 -11.59 -14.68 -3.85
N GLY A 50 -11.74 -13.38 -3.64
CA GLY A 50 -12.59 -12.82 -2.59
C GLY A 50 -12.10 -13.10 -1.17
N ARG A 51 -10.80 -13.42 -0.99
CA ARG A 51 -10.17 -13.56 0.32
C ARG A 51 -9.99 -12.19 0.98
N ALA A 52 -10.00 -12.16 2.30
CA ALA A 52 -9.79 -10.93 3.05
C ALA A 52 -8.36 -10.39 2.83
N VAL A 53 -8.25 -9.11 2.50
CA VAL A 53 -6.98 -8.38 2.38
C VAL A 53 -7.01 -7.22 3.37
N VAL A 54 -5.92 -7.04 4.12
CA VAL A 54 -5.75 -5.96 5.08
C VAL A 54 -4.65 -5.03 4.60
N ALA A 55 -5.01 -3.80 4.25
CA ALA A 55 -4.01 -2.79 3.95
C ALA A 55 -3.31 -2.30 5.24
N LEU A 56 -1.99 -2.10 5.17
CA LEU A 56 -1.16 -1.62 6.28
C LEU A 56 -0.38 -0.38 5.85
N GLU A 57 -0.35 0.64 6.70
CA GLU A 57 0.49 1.82 6.45
C GLU A 57 1.97 1.54 6.72
N SER A 58 2.85 2.32 6.08
CA SER A 58 4.29 2.14 6.20
C SER A 58 4.99 3.26 6.96
N THR A 59 4.27 4.32 7.36
CA THR A 59 4.85 5.38 8.19
C THR A 59 5.26 4.93 9.58
N ILE A 60 4.52 4.01 10.19
CA ILE A 60 4.94 3.39 11.45
C ILE A 60 6.31 2.68 11.32
N ILE A 61 6.60 2.10 10.16
CA ILE A 61 7.86 1.39 9.87
C ILE A 61 9.02 2.38 9.67
N SER A 62 8.83 3.42 8.87
CA SER A 62 9.94 4.34 8.56
C SER A 62 10.17 5.44 9.59
N HIS A 63 9.12 5.88 10.30
CA HIS A 63 9.14 7.06 11.18
C HIS A 63 8.70 6.77 12.62
N GLY A 64 8.10 5.61 12.89
CA GLY A 64 7.59 5.27 14.21
C GLY A 64 8.60 4.59 15.13
N MET A 65 9.56 3.83 14.56
CA MET A 65 10.50 3.00 15.33
C MET A 65 11.90 3.01 14.69
N PRO A 66 12.98 2.87 15.47
CA PRO A 66 14.32 2.74 14.93
C PRO A 66 14.53 1.36 14.29
N TYR A 67 15.46 1.28 13.34
CA TYR A 67 15.95 -0.01 12.84
C TYR A 67 16.81 -0.72 13.90
N PRO A 68 16.69 -2.05 14.11
CA PRO A 68 15.91 -3.04 13.34
C PRO A 68 14.47 -3.29 13.84
N GLN A 69 14.07 -2.65 14.94
CA GLN A 69 12.77 -2.88 15.59
C GLN A 69 11.60 -2.61 14.64
N ASN A 70 11.73 -1.60 13.77
CA ASN A 70 10.72 -1.31 12.75
C ASN A 70 10.44 -2.49 11.79
N LEU A 71 11.47 -3.22 11.37
CA LEU A 71 11.34 -4.37 10.48
C LEU A 71 10.74 -5.56 11.22
N GLU A 72 11.17 -5.80 12.45
CA GLU A 72 10.62 -6.87 13.30
C GLU A 72 9.13 -6.65 13.55
N THR A 73 8.73 -5.46 13.99
CA THR A 73 7.33 -5.12 14.20
C THR A 73 6.51 -5.21 12.91
N ALA A 74 7.05 -4.76 11.77
CA ALA A 74 6.35 -4.90 10.49
C ALA A 74 6.08 -6.37 10.15
N LYS A 75 7.08 -7.25 10.33
CA LYS A 75 6.94 -8.70 10.11
C LYS A 75 5.95 -9.33 11.09
N GLU A 76 5.98 -8.95 12.36
CA GLU A 76 5.03 -9.42 13.38
C GLU A 76 3.60 -9.04 13.03
N VAL A 77 3.36 -7.78 12.65
CA VAL A 77 2.02 -7.30 12.27
C VAL A 77 1.52 -8.03 11.03
N GLU A 78 2.36 -8.23 10.02
CA GLU A 78 1.99 -9.05 8.86
C GLU A 78 1.70 -10.51 9.24
N GLY A 79 2.46 -11.07 10.19
CA GLY A 79 2.23 -12.41 10.74
C GLY A 79 0.85 -12.53 11.40
N ILE A 80 0.51 -11.59 12.30
CA ILE A 80 -0.79 -11.54 12.97
C ILE A 80 -1.94 -11.47 11.95
N VAL A 81 -1.80 -10.68 10.88
CA VAL A 81 -2.82 -10.61 9.82
C VAL A 81 -3.02 -11.96 9.14
N ARG A 82 -1.92 -12.67 8.83
CA ARG A 82 -1.97 -14.01 8.21
C ARG A 82 -2.58 -15.05 9.16
N GLU A 83 -2.24 -15.01 10.45
CA GLU A 83 -2.82 -15.88 11.48
C GLU A 83 -4.33 -15.70 11.62
N ASN A 84 -4.83 -14.48 11.41
CA ASN A 84 -6.26 -14.17 11.40
C ASN A 84 -6.95 -14.51 10.06
N GLY A 85 -6.26 -15.18 9.13
CA GLY A 85 -6.83 -15.66 7.87
C GLY A 85 -6.99 -14.59 6.78
N ALA A 86 -6.30 -13.45 6.91
CA ALA A 86 -6.27 -12.40 5.91
C ALA A 86 -4.88 -12.23 5.27
N VAL A 87 -4.82 -11.63 4.09
CA VAL A 87 -3.56 -11.33 3.40
C VAL A 87 -3.13 -9.89 3.73
N PRO A 88 -1.94 -9.66 4.30
CA PRO A 88 -1.45 -8.32 4.55
C PRO A 88 -1.02 -7.65 3.24
N ALA A 89 -1.31 -6.36 3.13
CA ALA A 89 -0.92 -5.51 2.02
C ALA A 89 -0.28 -4.23 2.59
N THR A 90 1.00 -4.32 2.97
CA THR A 90 1.79 -3.14 3.33
C THR A 90 1.97 -2.27 2.08
N ILE A 91 1.68 -0.98 2.20
CA ILE A 91 1.70 -0.04 1.06
C ILE A 91 2.83 0.96 1.26
N ALA A 92 3.60 1.21 0.20
CA ALA A 92 4.63 2.25 0.15
C ALA A 92 4.83 2.73 -1.29
N ILE A 93 5.61 3.79 -1.48
CA ILE A 93 6.09 4.21 -2.81
C ILE A 93 7.60 3.92 -2.85
N LEU A 94 8.03 3.11 -3.80
CA LEU A 94 9.44 2.75 -3.98
C LEU A 94 9.89 3.20 -5.38
N ASP A 95 10.94 4.02 -5.42
CA ASP A 95 11.49 4.60 -6.66
C ASP A 95 10.41 5.23 -7.56
N GLY A 96 9.48 5.97 -6.96
CA GLY A 96 8.34 6.61 -7.64
C GLY A 96 7.21 5.66 -8.02
N THR A 97 7.30 4.36 -7.75
CA THR A 97 6.25 3.38 -8.04
C THR A 97 5.46 3.06 -6.77
N PRO A 98 4.15 3.31 -6.72
CA PRO A 98 3.31 2.81 -5.65
C PRO A 98 3.27 1.28 -5.64
N CYS A 99 3.58 0.68 -4.50
CA CYS A 99 3.60 -0.76 -4.28
C CYS A 99 2.54 -1.14 -3.24
N ILE A 100 1.72 -2.14 -3.55
CA ILE A 100 0.67 -2.68 -2.68
C ILE A 100 0.99 -4.14 -2.38
N GLY A 101 1.32 -4.42 -1.12
CA GLY A 101 1.96 -5.67 -0.70
C GLY A 101 3.45 -5.60 -1.00
N LEU A 102 4.25 -5.32 0.02
CA LEU A 102 5.72 -5.31 -0.10
C LEU A 102 6.27 -6.72 0.05
N SER A 103 7.32 -7.05 -0.71
CA SER A 103 8.13 -8.22 -0.42
C SER A 103 8.96 -8.02 0.85
N VAL A 104 9.54 -9.09 1.39
CA VAL A 104 10.41 -9.01 2.58
C VAL A 104 11.60 -8.07 2.33
N GLU A 105 12.17 -8.12 1.13
CA GLU A 105 13.30 -7.27 0.72
C GLU A 105 12.88 -5.81 0.56
N GLU A 106 11.69 -5.55 0.01
CA GLU A 106 11.13 -4.20 -0.10
C GLU A 106 10.81 -3.60 1.28
N LEU A 107 10.30 -4.42 2.20
CA LEU A 107 10.03 -4.06 3.58
C LEU A 107 11.32 -3.72 4.33
N GLU A 108 12.35 -4.56 4.19
CA GLU A 108 13.68 -4.35 4.76
C GLU A 108 14.35 -3.09 4.19
N ARG A 109 14.22 -2.87 2.88
CA ARG A 109 14.68 -1.63 2.22
C ARG A 109 14.01 -0.40 2.83
N LEU A 110 12.69 -0.44 3.02
CA LEU A 110 11.94 0.67 3.60
C LEU A 110 12.29 0.93 5.07
N ALA A 111 12.48 -0.14 5.83
CA ALA A 111 12.92 -0.10 7.22
C ALA A 111 14.35 0.49 7.35
N THR A 112 15.25 0.11 6.46
CA THR A 112 16.64 0.61 6.40
C THR A 112 16.72 2.06 5.94
N LEU A 113 15.83 2.48 5.02
CA LEU A 113 15.70 3.87 4.61
C LEU A 113 15.26 4.77 5.78
N GLY A 114 14.35 4.28 6.62
CA GLY A 114 13.86 5.01 7.80
C GLY A 114 13.39 6.42 7.41
N THR A 115 13.89 7.43 8.11
CA THR A 115 13.54 8.85 7.89
C THR A 115 13.94 9.40 6.51
N ARG A 116 14.79 8.70 5.75
CA ARG A 116 15.09 9.07 4.34
C ARG A 116 13.91 8.80 3.40
N ALA A 117 13.00 7.90 3.76
CA ALA A 117 11.75 7.75 3.04
C ALA A 117 10.80 8.89 3.41
N GLN A 118 10.30 9.62 2.41
CA GLN A 118 9.43 10.76 2.65
C GLN A 118 8.12 10.30 3.30
N LYS A 119 7.75 10.91 4.44
CA LYS A 119 6.42 10.72 5.01
C LYS A 119 5.38 11.26 4.04
N THR A 120 4.56 10.37 3.47
CA THR A 120 3.73 10.65 2.31
C THR A 120 2.25 10.59 2.70
N ALA A 121 1.59 11.74 2.71
CA ALA A 121 0.13 11.83 2.75
C ALA A 121 -0.46 11.89 1.34
N ARG A 122 -1.79 11.80 1.21
CA ARG A 122 -2.47 11.80 -0.09
C ARG A 122 -2.03 12.94 -1.03
N ARG A 123 -1.80 14.15 -0.49
CA ARG A 123 -1.35 15.32 -1.26
C ARG A 123 0.08 15.21 -1.78
N ASP A 124 0.92 14.42 -1.11
CA ASP A 124 2.34 14.29 -1.40
C ASP A 124 2.61 13.19 -2.44
N ILE A 125 1.65 12.30 -2.70
CA ILE A 125 1.78 11.16 -3.61
C ILE A 125 2.28 11.61 -4.99
N ALA A 126 1.64 12.62 -5.59
CA ALA A 126 1.99 13.07 -6.93
C ALA A 126 3.45 13.53 -7.03
N PHE A 127 3.95 14.21 -5.98
CA PHE A 127 5.32 14.68 -5.91
C PHE A 127 6.32 13.52 -5.76
N VAL A 128 6.07 12.57 -4.86
CA VAL A 128 6.96 11.41 -4.65
C VAL A 128 7.03 10.54 -5.89
N VAL A 129 5.89 10.31 -6.54
CA VAL A 129 5.82 9.52 -7.80
C VAL A 129 6.59 10.23 -8.91
N ALA A 130 6.33 11.53 -9.13
CA ALA A 130 6.98 12.29 -10.20
C ALA A 130 8.49 12.48 -9.99
N SER A 131 8.94 12.53 -8.73
CA SER A 131 10.36 12.66 -8.41
C SER A 131 11.13 11.33 -8.44
N GLY A 132 10.46 10.19 -8.64
CA GLY A 132 11.12 8.88 -8.52
C GLY A 132 11.57 8.56 -7.09
N GLY A 133 10.96 9.19 -6.09
CA GLY A 133 11.37 9.11 -4.69
C GLY A 133 10.84 7.87 -3.96
N ASN A 134 11.35 7.67 -2.74
CA ASN A 134 10.83 6.65 -1.81
C ASN A 134 9.92 7.33 -0.76
N GLY A 135 8.72 6.79 -0.57
CA GLY A 135 7.70 7.35 0.30
C GLY A 135 7.09 6.32 1.23
N ALA A 136 7.14 6.59 2.52
CA ALA A 136 6.38 5.85 3.53
C ALA A 136 4.97 6.46 3.60
N THR A 137 3.94 5.68 3.30
CA THR A 137 2.55 6.17 3.23
C THR A 137 1.92 6.23 4.61
N THR A 138 1.33 7.38 4.93
CA THR A 138 0.39 7.56 6.06
C THR A 138 -0.96 6.90 5.77
N VAL A 139 -1.77 6.69 6.80
CA VAL A 139 -3.22 6.41 6.75
C VAL A 139 -3.90 7.01 5.50
N SER A 140 -3.77 8.32 5.28
CA SER A 140 -4.47 9.01 4.18
C SER A 140 -4.04 8.54 2.78
N ALA A 141 -2.74 8.28 2.60
CA ALA A 141 -2.20 7.79 1.33
C ALA A 141 -2.50 6.29 1.18
N THR A 142 -2.41 5.52 2.27
CA THR A 142 -2.71 4.10 2.26
C THR A 142 -4.17 3.82 1.91
N MET A 143 -5.12 4.56 2.50
CA MET A 143 -6.54 4.48 2.14
C MET A 143 -6.78 4.85 0.67
N PHE A 144 -6.07 5.84 0.14
CA PHE A 144 -6.15 6.20 -1.28
C PHE A 144 -5.74 5.02 -2.17
N PHE A 145 -4.59 4.42 -1.93
CA PHE A 145 -4.13 3.24 -2.68
C PHE A 145 -5.05 2.02 -2.51
N ALA A 146 -5.47 1.72 -1.27
CA ALA A 146 -6.38 0.63 -0.97
C ALA A 146 -7.73 0.77 -1.72
N SER A 147 -8.26 1.99 -1.80
CA SER A 147 -9.51 2.27 -2.53
C SER A 147 -9.38 2.02 -4.04
N MET A 148 -8.19 2.26 -4.61
CA MET A 148 -7.93 2.02 -6.04
C MET A 148 -7.88 0.54 -6.40
N VAL A 149 -7.56 -0.34 -5.43
CA VAL A 149 -7.53 -1.80 -5.63
C VAL A 149 -8.69 -2.52 -4.94
N HIS A 150 -9.71 -1.78 -4.49
CA HIS A 150 -10.89 -2.31 -3.82
C HIS A 150 -10.60 -3.16 -2.56
N ILE A 151 -9.62 -2.76 -1.75
CA ILE A 151 -9.37 -3.38 -0.42
C ILE A 151 -10.31 -2.72 0.61
N PRO A 152 -11.25 -3.46 1.23
CA PRO A 152 -12.26 -2.89 2.13
C PRO A 152 -11.83 -2.81 3.61
N VAL A 153 -10.69 -3.41 3.99
CA VAL A 153 -10.22 -3.51 5.37
C VAL A 153 -8.84 -2.87 5.50
N PHE A 154 -8.71 -1.98 6.48
CA PHE A 154 -7.47 -1.27 6.78
C PHE A 154 -7.12 -1.36 8.26
N VAL A 155 -5.86 -1.64 8.58
CA VAL A 155 -5.33 -1.64 9.95
C VAL A 155 -4.22 -0.59 10.05
N THR A 156 -4.45 0.40 10.92
CA THR A 156 -3.45 1.42 11.28
C THR A 156 -2.75 1.05 12.58
N GLY A 157 -1.43 1.20 12.62
CA GLY A 157 -0.72 1.32 13.89
C GLY A 157 -0.69 2.79 14.35
N GLY A 158 -1.39 3.11 15.45
CA GLY A 158 -1.09 4.26 16.32
C GLY A 158 -1.82 5.60 16.09
N ASP A 159 -2.38 6.12 17.19
CA ASP A 159 -2.53 7.54 17.59
C ASP A 159 -3.64 8.46 17.03
N PHE A 160 -4.81 7.92 16.65
CA PHE A 160 -6.02 8.76 16.69
C PHE A 160 -6.39 9.04 18.15
N GLY A 161 -5.92 10.18 18.66
CA GLY A 161 -6.18 10.65 20.01
C GLY A 161 -7.68 10.62 20.36
N GLY A 162 -8.00 9.84 21.39
CA GLY A 162 -9.22 9.89 22.17
C GLY A 162 -8.83 9.80 23.64
N VAL A 163 -9.19 10.83 24.41
CA VAL A 163 -8.74 11.06 25.79
C VAL A 163 -9.04 9.86 26.69
N HIS A 164 -8.06 9.34 27.42
CA HIS A 164 -8.19 8.93 28.82
C HIS A 164 -6.80 8.65 29.43
N ARG A 165 -6.58 9.11 30.67
CA ARG A 165 -5.36 8.86 31.45
C ARG A 165 -5.25 7.35 31.73
N HIS A 166 -4.00 6.88 31.85
CA HIS A 166 -3.52 5.52 32.18
C HIS A 166 -3.11 4.67 30.96
N GLY A 167 -1.81 4.33 30.94
CA GLY A 167 -1.13 3.69 29.82
C GLY A 167 -1.62 2.28 29.51
N GLY A 168 -1.78 2.03 28.21
CA GLY A 168 -1.98 0.73 27.59
C GLY A 168 -1.75 0.90 26.10
N ILE A 169 -0.93 0.03 25.50
CA ILE A 169 -0.66 0.02 24.07
C ILE A 169 -1.91 -0.57 23.38
N TYR A 170 -2.65 0.24 22.63
CA TYR A 170 -3.85 -0.18 21.91
C TYR A 170 -3.53 -0.52 20.45
N TYR A 171 -3.63 -1.80 20.10
CA TYR A 171 -3.64 -2.30 18.72
C TYR A 171 -5.09 -2.41 18.21
N GLY A 172 -5.36 -1.82 17.04
CA GLY A 172 -6.47 -2.21 16.16
C GLY A 172 -7.76 -1.39 16.24
N HIS A 173 -7.89 -0.41 15.33
CA HIS A 173 -9.20 0.01 14.83
C HIS A 173 -9.32 -0.42 13.36
N ILE A 174 -10.19 -1.39 13.09
CA ILE A 174 -10.57 -1.80 11.74
C ILE A 174 -11.62 -0.80 11.23
N PHE A 175 -11.24 0.06 10.28
CA PHE A 175 -12.21 0.87 9.55
C PHE A 175 -12.77 0.04 8.38
N ARG A 176 -14.06 -0.29 8.45
CA ARG A 176 -14.83 -0.76 7.28
C ARG A 176 -15.39 0.46 6.53
N SER A 177 -14.98 0.66 5.28
CA SER A 177 -15.70 1.57 4.39
C SER A 177 -17.06 0.95 4.06
N HIS A 178 -18.15 1.67 4.39
CA HIS A 178 -19.52 1.30 4.02
C HIS A 178 -19.80 1.65 2.55
#